data_AF-A0A091N188-F1
#
_entry.id   AF-A0A091N188-F1
#
_cell.length_a   1.000
_cell.length_b   1.000
_cell.length_c   1.000
_cell.angle_alpha   90.00
_cell.angle_beta   90.00
_cell.angle_gamma   90.00
#
_symmetry.space_group_name_H-M   'P 1'
#
loop_
_entity.id
_entity.type
_entity.pdbx_description
1 polymer ?
#
loop_
_entity_poly.entity_id
_entity_poly.type
_entity_poly.pdbx_seq_one_letter_code
_entity_poly.pdbx_strand_id
1 'polypeptide(L)'
;LQDEMAELKNHFQLQLLQEMKKTTQAEEQLRQRAQMEERRVANLEGQVSEVSELLGTYEKAKQKDQQVIQKLKERIVQLDLENKTLAIAASSRSPVDIHPEEANLDVNVLKDKMEKLKKLLQAAARKSQGVVDVEKLCEAELPRGFEAGDGEKATAAYYQQELKQLKDEFERYKVRAQVVLKNKSSKDINLAKELEEAQEQLAELKEKYVALQLASDDLEKQHQQDMEAKKQELSQQQQLHRQELERCQLEYRERALRLEEEMHKQRDRALAVLAEKDQELEQLRALMLPHGLQGSKNSLEVTQGDPPGQESLEVLRLCSSSEPTFFLYAEQLARKEVEITALRKHKHTLEGQLHQLQEKVLAEEEKHREEVLSLQSEIQKNFRDRSREGANLEYLKNIVFRFLTLPDALGRQQTLSAILTILHFSPEEKQTITKHSAHSPWWLYGKR
;
A
#
# COMPACT_ATOMS: atom_id res chain seq x y z
N LEU A 1 59.66 -65.04 -9.46
CA LEU A 1 58.75 -65.16 -10.63
C LEU A 1 57.34 -65.62 -10.27
N GLN A 2 57.11 -66.85 -9.77
CA GLN A 2 55.74 -67.28 -9.41
C GLN A 2 55.19 -66.51 -8.19
N ASP A 3 56.01 -66.32 -7.16
CA ASP A 3 55.62 -65.55 -5.96
C ASP A 3 55.38 -64.08 -6.27
N GLU A 4 56.27 -63.44 -7.04
CA GLU A 4 56.10 -62.06 -7.52
C GLU A 4 54.81 -61.87 -8.34
N MET A 5 54.44 -62.86 -9.16
CA MET A 5 53.16 -62.85 -9.89
C MET A 5 51.95 -63.00 -8.97
N ALA A 6 52.08 -63.72 -7.86
CA ALA A 6 51.01 -63.85 -6.87
C ALA A 6 50.84 -62.56 -6.05
N GLU A 7 51.95 -61.93 -5.64
CA GLU A 7 51.95 -60.64 -4.96
C GLU A 7 51.36 -59.53 -5.83
N LEU A 8 51.72 -59.48 -7.10
CA LEU A 8 51.18 -58.50 -8.04
C LEU A 8 49.67 -58.69 -8.25
N LYS A 9 49.20 -59.95 -8.37
CA LYS A 9 47.76 -60.26 -8.45
C LYS A 9 47.00 -59.84 -7.20
N ASN A 10 47.57 -60.08 -6.02
CA ASN A 10 46.98 -59.67 -4.75
C ASN A 10 46.93 -58.13 -4.65
N HIS A 11 47.98 -57.43 -5.07
CA HIS A 11 48.01 -55.97 -5.10
C HIS A 11 46.94 -55.41 -6.04
N PHE A 12 46.81 -55.94 -7.26
CA PHE A 12 45.75 -55.54 -8.19
C PHE A 12 44.35 -55.84 -7.66
N GLN A 13 44.13 -56.98 -6.99
CA GLN A 13 42.84 -57.28 -6.36
C GLN A 13 42.51 -56.29 -5.23
N LEU A 14 43.49 -55.95 -4.39
CA LEU A 14 43.32 -54.94 -3.34
C LEU A 14 43.02 -53.56 -3.92
N GLN A 15 43.72 -53.17 -4.96
CA GLN A 15 43.50 -51.90 -5.65
C GLN A 15 42.11 -51.86 -6.31
N LEU A 16 41.68 -52.95 -6.96
CA LEU A 16 40.35 -53.07 -7.55
C LEU A 16 39.24 -52.94 -6.49
N LEU A 17 39.41 -53.60 -5.33
CA LEU A 17 38.48 -53.50 -4.21
C LEU A 17 38.44 -52.08 -3.61
N GLN A 18 39.58 -51.40 -3.55
CA GLN A 18 39.66 -50.03 -3.06
C GLN A 18 38.98 -49.05 -4.03
N GLU A 19 39.20 -49.21 -5.34
CA GLU A 19 38.52 -48.42 -6.36
C GLU A 19 37.01 -48.72 -6.38
N MET A 20 36.59 -49.98 -6.27
CA MET A 20 35.17 -50.32 -6.11
C MET A 20 34.55 -49.60 -4.89
N LYS A 21 35.20 -49.62 -3.73
CA LYS A 21 34.71 -48.91 -2.55
C LYS A 21 34.59 -47.41 -2.78
N LYS A 22 35.60 -46.78 -3.40
CA LYS A 22 35.54 -45.36 -3.75
C LYS A 22 34.40 -45.05 -4.72
N THR A 23 34.18 -45.89 -5.73
CA THR A 23 33.07 -45.72 -6.68
C THR A 23 31.71 -45.83 -5.99
N THR A 24 31.51 -46.84 -5.13
CA THR A 24 30.24 -46.99 -4.38
C THR A 24 29.97 -45.79 -3.46
N GLN A 25 31.01 -45.26 -2.79
CA GLN A 25 30.86 -44.08 -1.94
C GLN A 25 30.54 -42.82 -2.77
N ALA A 26 31.17 -42.66 -3.93
CA ALA A 26 30.88 -41.56 -4.85
C ALA A 26 29.45 -41.65 -5.41
N GLU A 27 29.00 -42.85 -5.76
CA GLU A 27 27.62 -43.12 -6.21
C GLU A 27 26.59 -42.82 -5.11
N GLU A 28 26.84 -43.23 -3.86
CA GLU A 28 25.96 -42.92 -2.73
C GLU A 28 25.88 -41.41 -2.48
N GLN A 29 27.01 -40.69 -2.54
CA GLN A 29 27.02 -39.23 -2.39
C GLN A 29 26.26 -38.53 -3.52
N LEU A 30 26.42 -38.99 -4.77
CA LEU A 30 25.66 -38.47 -5.91
C LEU A 30 24.17 -38.74 -5.74
N ARG A 31 23.79 -39.94 -5.27
CA ARG A 31 22.39 -40.30 -5.03
C ARG A 31 21.76 -39.43 -3.94
N GLN A 32 22.49 -39.16 -2.86
CA GLN A 32 22.02 -38.25 -1.80
C GLN A 32 21.85 -36.81 -2.32
N ARG A 33 22.80 -36.31 -3.12
CA ARG A 33 22.68 -34.97 -3.74
C ARG A 33 21.47 -34.89 -4.67
N ALA A 34 21.28 -35.89 -5.54
CA ALA A 34 20.13 -35.97 -6.42
C ALA A 34 18.80 -35.96 -5.64
N GLN A 35 18.68 -36.73 -4.55
CA GLN A 35 17.48 -36.72 -3.71
C GLN A 35 17.22 -35.36 -3.04
N MET A 36 18.27 -34.67 -2.60
CA MET A 36 18.13 -33.33 -2.01
C MET A 36 17.73 -32.30 -3.07
N GLU A 37 18.26 -32.40 -4.29
CA GLU A 37 17.85 -31.58 -5.42
C GLU A 37 16.41 -31.85 -5.84
N GLU A 38 15.99 -33.11 -5.97
CA GLU A 38 14.60 -33.48 -6.26
C GLU A 38 13.62 -32.92 -5.22
N ARG A 39 13.95 -33.02 -3.91
CA ARG A 39 13.12 -32.43 -2.84
C ARG A 39 13.05 -30.91 -2.96
N ARG A 40 14.17 -30.26 -3.28
CA ARG A 40 14.20 -28.81 -3.47
C ARG A 40 13.36 -28.42 -4.70
N VAL A 41 13.45 -29.15 -5.79
CA VAL A 41 12.65 -28.92 -7.01
C VAL A 41 11.16 -29.11 -6.69
N ALA A 42 10.78 -30.19 -6.01
CA ALA A 42 9.39 -30.43 -5.62
C ALA A 42 8.83 -29.31 -4.72
N ASN A 43 9.63 -28.79 -3.78
CA ASN A 43 9.23 -27.65 -2.96
C ASN A 43 9.04 -26.36 -3.78
N LEU A 44 9.94 -26.10 -4.73
CA LEU A 44 9.83 -24.94 -5.63
C LEU A 44 8.63 -25.07 -6.57
N GLU A 45 8.35 -26.27 -7.09
CA GLU A 45 7.16 -26.55 -7.90
C GLU A 45 5.88 -26.33 -7.08
N GLY A 46 5.87 -26.75 -5.81
CA GLY A 46 4.79 -26.47 -4.87
C GLY A 46 4.55 -24.97 -4.72
N GLN A 47 5.58 -24.19 -4.41
CA GLN A 47 5.47 -22.73 -4.29
C GLN A 47 5.01 -22.05 -5.58
N VAL A 48 5.51 -22.50 -6.75
CA VAL A 48 5.06 -21.98 -8.05
C VAL A 48 3.58 -22.31 -8.28
N SER A 49 3.12 -23.49 -7.87
CA SER A 49 1.71 -23.87 -7.98
C SER A 49 0.80 -23.00 -7.10
N GLU A 50 1.20 -22.73 -5.85
CA GLU A 50 0.48 -21.85 -4.92
C GLU A 50 0.39 -20.42 -5.47
N VAL A 51 1.51 -19.87 -5.96
CA VAL A 51 1.53 -18.53 -6.56
C VAL A 51 0.68 -18.48 -7.84
N SER A 52 0.69 -19.54 -8.64
CA SER A 52 -0.14 -19.63 -9.85
C SER A 52 -1.62 -19.69 -9.53
N GLU A 53 -2.01 -20.41 -8.47
CA GLU A 53 -3.39 -20.45 -8.00
C GLU A 53 -3.83 -19.09 -7.47
N LEU A 54 -3.03 -18.45 -6.61
CA LEU A 54 -3.30 -17.11 -6.09
C LEU A 54 -3.44 -16.09 -7.22
N LEU A 55 -2.53 -16.09 -8.20
CA LEU A 55 -2.62 -15.23 -9.37
C LEU A 55 -3.91 -15.51 -10.17
N GLY A 56 -4.29 -16.78 -10.33
CA GLY A 56 -5.53 -17.18 -10.99
C GLY A 56 -6.78 -16.68 -10.25
N THR A 57 -6.80 -16.72 -8.91
CA THR A 57 -7.91 -16.17 -8.12
C THR A 57 -7.98 -14.64 -8.22
N TYR A 58 -6.83 -13.96 -8.19
CA TYR A 58 -6.73 -12.51 -8.32
C TYR A 58 -7.21 -12.04 -9.70
N GLU A 59 -6.78 -12.70 -10.78
CA GLU A 59 -7.21 -12.34 -12.14
C GLU A 59 -8.72 -12.57 -12.33
N LYS A 60 -9.29 -13.64 -11.75
CA LYS A 60 -10.75 -13.85 -11.74
C LYS A 60 -11.49 -12.76 -10.96
N ALA A 61 -10.97 -12.32 -9.82
CA ALA A 61 -11.56 -11.22 -9.04
C ALA A 61 -11.52 -9.92 -9.84
N LYS A 62 -10.37 -9.58 -10.42
CA LYS A 62 -10.19 -8.43 -11.29
C LYS A 62 -11.14 -8.44 -12.49
N GLN A 63 -11.36 -9.59 -13.13
CA GLN A 63 -12.35 -9.70 -14.21
C GLN A 63 -13.77 -9.44 -13.74
N LYS A 64 -14.16 -9.93 -12.56
CA LYS A 64 -15.48 -9.61 -11.97
C LYS A 64 -15.61 -8.12 -11.68
N ASP A 65 -14.59 -7.50 -11.10
CA ASP A 65 -14.59 -6.07 -10.82
C ASP A 65 -14.68 -5.25 -12.10
N GLN A 66 -13.97 -5.64 -13.16
CA GLN A 66 -14.06 -4.98 -14.45
C GLN A 66 -15.45 -5.09 -15.07
N GLN A 67 -16.14 -6.23 -14.91
CA GLN A 67 -17.55 -6.37 -15.32
C GLN A 67 -18.49 -5.49 -14.49
N VAL A 68 -18.27 -5.39 -13.18
CA VAL A 68 -19.06 -4.51 -12.30
C VAL A 68 -18.85 -3.04 -12.68
N ILE A 69 -17.61 -2.63 -12.89
CA ILE A 69 -17.26 -1.27 -13.35
C ILE A 69 -17.95 -0.97 -14.67
N GLN A 70 -17.97 -1.92 -15.61
CA GLN A 70 -18.65 -1.74 -16.89
C GLN A 70 -20.17 -1.56 -16.72
N LYS A 71 -20.81 -2.36 -15.87
CA LYS A 71 -22.25 -2.22 -15.54
C LYS A 71 -22.55 -0.87 -14.87
N LEU A 72 -21.69 -0.43 -13.95
CA LEU A 72 -21.84 0.87 -13.29
C LEU A 72 -21.67 2.03 -14.27
N LYS A 73 -20.71 1.94 -15.21
CA LYS A 73 -20.56 2.92 -16.29
C LYS A 73 -21.80 2.98 -17.17
N GLU A 74 -22.36 1.84 -17.56
CA GLU A 74 -23.61 1.78 -18.32
C GLU A 74 -24.78 2.39 -17.55
N ARG A 75 -24.88 2.14 -16.23
CA ARG A 75 -25.92 2.74 -15.40
C ARG A 75 -25.77 4.25 -15.26
N ILE A 76 -24.54 4.77 -15.15
CA ILE A 76 -24.28 6.22 -15.14
C ILE A 76 -24.75 6.84 -16.46
N VAL A 77 -24.41 6.23 -17.60
CA VAL A 77 -24.86 6.72 -18.91
C VAL A 77 -26.39 6.71 -19.03
N GLN A 78 -27.06 5.67 -18.51
CA GLN A 78 -28.53 5.63 -18.46
C GLN A 78 -29.10 6.76 -17.61
N LEU A 79 -28.57 6.97 -16.39
CA LEU A 79 -29.00 8.04 -15.51
C LEU A 79 -28.75 9.43 -16.12
N ASP A 80 -27.66 9.62 -16.85
CA ASP A 80 -27.39 10.87 -17.58
C ASP A 80 -28.41 11.12 -18.70
N LEU A 81 -28.85 10.06 -19.41
CA LEU A 81 -29.91 10.16 -20.41
C LEU A 81 -31.28 10.46 -19.78
N GLU A 82 -31.61 9.79 -18.67
CA GLU A 82 -32.81 10.06 -17.88
C GLU A 82 -32.82 11.52 -17.38
N ASN A 83 -31.72 11.98 -16.78
CA ASN A 83 -31.56 13.36 -16.30
C ASN A 83 -31.65 14.39 -17.43
N LYS A 84 -31.03 14.14 -18.60
CA LYS A 84 -31.18 15.01 -19.78
C LYS A 84 -32.63 15.08 -20.23
N THR A 85 -33.34 13.95 -20.25
CA THR A 85 -34.75 13.89 -20.64
C THR A 85 -35.64 14.64 -19.65
N LEU A 86 -35.40 14.47 -18.35
CA LEU A 86 -36.09 15.20 -17.28
C LEU A 86 -35.80 16.70 -17.35
N ALA A 87 -34.56 17.10 -17.61
CA ALA A 87 -34.18 18.50 -17.78
C ALA A 87 -34.86 19.13 -19.00
N ILE A 88 -34.95 18.40 -20.12
CA ILE A 88 -35.70 18.85 -21.31
C ILE A 88 -37.19 18.97 -20.97
N ALA A 89 -37.80 17.98 -20.30
CA ALA A 89 -39.21 18.04 -19.90
C ALA A 89 -39.50 19.19 -18.91
N ALA A 90 -38.57 19.47 -17.99
CA ALA A 90 -38.65 20.60 -17.07
C ALA A 90 -38.47 21.95 -17.78
N SER A 91 -37.54 22.04 -18.74
CA SER A 91 -37.34 23.25 -19.55
C SER A 91 -38.46 23.47 -20.57
N SER A 92 -39.16 22.42 -20.99
CA SER A 92 -40.32 22.48 -21.90
C SER A 92 -41.58 22.99 -21.18
N ARG A 93 -41.63 22.90 -19.85
CA ARG A 93 -42.57 23.66 -19.03
C ARG A 93 -42.03 25.08 -18.88
N SER A 94 -42.26 25.91 -19.90
CA SER A 94 -42.10 27.35 -19.77
C SER A 94 -42.95 27.85 -18.59
N PRO A 95 -42.49 28.84 -17.80
CA PRO A 95 -43.30 29.50 -16.79
C PRO A 95 -44.24 30.46 -17.52
N VAL A 96 -45.28 29.92 -18.14
CA VAL A 96 -46.41 30.70 -18.64
C VAL A 96 -47.59 30.30 -17.75
N ASP A 97 -48.11 31.31 -17.05
CA ASP A 97 -49.29 31.30 -16.18
C ASP A 97 -49.14 30.79 -14.74
N ILE A 98 -48.19 31.38 -13.99
CA ILE A 98 -48.51 31.77 -12.61
C ILE A 98 -48.30 33.27 -12.51
N HIS A 99 -49.43 33.99 -12.57
CA HIS A 99 -49.54 35.43 -12.39
C HIS A 99 -48.89 35.83 -11.05
N PRO A 100 -47.82 36.65 -11.04
CA PRO A 100 -47.08 36.96 -9.81
C PRO A 100 -47.79 37.99 -8.91
N GLU A 101 -49.07 38.30 -9.14
CA GLU A 101 -49.80 39.31 -8.36
C GLU A 101 -50.50 38.77 -7.11
N GLU A 102 -50.62 37.45 -6.94
CA GLU A 102 -51.39 36.88 -5.82
C GLU A 102 -50.55 36.47 -4.61
N ALA A 103 -49.23 36.35 -4.73
CA ALA A 103 -48.39 35.84 -3.65
C ALA A 103 -47.98 36.89 -2.59
N ASN A 104 -48.24 38.18 -2.83
CA ASN A 104 -47.76 39.28 -1.96
C ASN A 104 -48.88 40.28 -1.58
N LEU A 105 -50.10 39.81 -1.26
CA LEU A 105 -51.07 40.67 -0.57
C LEU A 105 -50.83 40.63 0.94
N ASP A 106 -50.12 41.65 1.44
CA ASP A 106 -50.06 41.99 2.86
C ASP A 106 -51.49 42.16 3.42
N VAL A 107 -51.74 41.63 4.62
CA VAL A 107 -53.05 41.64 5.30
C VAL A 107 -53.60 43.07 5.41
N ASN A 108 -52.71 44.06 5.53
CA ASN A 108 -53.05 45.47 5.55
C ASN A 108 -53.58 45.97 4.19
N VAL A 109 -53.01 45.51 3.08
CA VAL A 109 -53.48 45.86 1.72
C VAL A 109 -54.85 45.25 1.44
N LEU A 110 -55.12 44.03 1.95
CA LEU A 110 -56.43 43.40 1.84
C LEU A 110 -57.48 44.14 2.70
N LYS A 111 -57.10 44.56 3.92
CA LYS A 111 -57.95 45.35 4.80
C LYS A 111 -58.31 46.70 4.17
N ASP A 112 -57.36 47.39 3.56
CA ASP A 112 -57.58 48.66 2.86
C ASP A 112 -58.47 48.50 1.62
N LYS A 113 -58.31 47.40 0.86
CA LYS A 113 -59.18 47.06 -0.27
C LYS A 113 -60.61 46.75 0.20
N MET A 114 -60.76 46.01 1.31
CA MET A 114 -62.06 45.68 1.90
C MET A 114 -62.76 46.92 2.45
N GLU A 115 -62.02 47.87 3.03
CA GLU A 115 -62.57 49.13 3.52
C GLU A 115 -62.96 50.08 2.37
N LYS A 116 -62.19 50.10 1.28
CA LYS A 116 -62.55 50.79 0.02
C LYS A 116 -63.83 50.19 -0.59
N LEU A 117 -63.98 48.87 -0.61
CA LEU A 117 -65.21 48.20 -1.05
C LEU A 117 -66.40 48.54 -0.16
N LYS A 118 -66.22 48.59 1.16
CA LYS A 118 -67.27 49.02 2.11
C LYS A 118 -67.71 50.47 1.87
N LYS A 119 -66.77 51.38 1.61
CA LYS A 119 -67.05 52.79 1.26
C LYS A 119 -67.76 52.90 -0.09
N LEU A 120 -67.35 52.12 -1.09
CA LEU A 120 -68.04 52.05 -2.39
C LEU A 120 -69.44 51.45 -2.28
N LEU A 121 -69.64 50.45 -1.42
CA LEU A 121 -70.95 49.86 -1.16
C LEU A 121 -71.87 50.86 -0.44
N GLN A 122 -71.37 51.61 0.54
CA GLN A 122 -72.12 52.71 1.17
C GLN A 122 -72.42 53.86 0.19
N ALA A 123 -71.48 54.17 -0.71
CA ALA A 123 -71.70 55.17 -1.76
C ALA A 123 -72.70 54.69 -2.82
N ALA A 124 -72.70 53.39 -3.14
CA ALA A 124 -73.69 52.75 -4.01
C ALA A 124 -75.07 52.70 -3.35
N ALA A 125 -75.14 52.38 -2.06
CA ALA A 125 -76.37 52.41 -1.27
C ALA A 125 -76.96 53.83 -1.16
N ARG A 126 -76.12 54.87 -1.17
CA ARG A 126 -76.55 56.27 -1.24
C ARG A 126 -76.96 56.73 -2.65
N LYS A 127 -76.51 56.03 -3.70
CA LYS A 127 -76.87 56.30 -5.10
C LYS A 127 -78.07 55.47 -5.57
N SER A 128 -78.39 54.35 -4.91
CA SER A 128 -79.66 53.64 -5.05
C SER A 128 -80.70 54.29 -4.14
N GLN A 129 -81.63 55.02 -4.73
CA GLN A 129 -82.77 55.59 -4.03
C GLN A 129 -83.68 54.44 -3.58
N GLY A 130 -83.51 54.02 -2.33
CA GLY A 130 -84.30 53.00 -1.65
C GLY A 130 -83.95 53.03 -0.17
N VAL A 131 -84.70 53.83 0.59
CA VAL A 131 -84.63 53.89 2.05
C VAL A 131 -85.00 52.51 2.59
N VAL A 132 -84.00 51.68 2.88
CA VAL A 132 -84.17 50.52 3.76
C VAL A 132 -83.84 51.03 5.16
N ASP A 133 -84.90 51.40 5.83
CA ASP A 133 -85.01 51.82 7.23
C ASP A 133 -84.50 50.68 8.13
N VAL A 134 -83.26 50.77 8.60
CA VAL A 134 -82.61 49.75 9.45
C VAL A 134 -83.21 49.71 10.87
N GLU A 135 -84.19 50.58 11.17
CA GLU A 135 -84.90 50.65 12.46
C GLU A 135 -86.29 49.97 12.46
N LYS A 136 -86.74 49.39 11.34
CA LYS A 136 -88.05 48.67 11.24
C LYS A 136 -87.94 47.15 11.16
N LEU A 137 -86.88 46.57 11.71
CA LEU A 137 -86.71 45.12 11.86
C LEU A 137 -86.70 44.65 13.33
N CYS A 138 -86.80 45.56 14.32
CA CYS A 138 -86.75 45.21 15.75
C CYS A 138 -88.04 45.52 16.54
N GLU A 139 -89.07 46.09 15.91
CA GLU A 139 -90.36 46.38 16.57
C GLU A 139 -91.53 45.87 15.72
N ALA A 140 -91.55 44.55 15.46
CA ALA A 140 -92.78 43.88 15.06
C ALA A 140 -93.67 43.78 16.31
N GLU A 141 -94.56 44.76 16.44
CA GLU A 141 -95.90 44.68 16.99
C GLU A 141 -96.13 43.62 18.07
N LEU A 142 -96.36 44.09 19.30
CA LEU A 142 -97.27 43.44 20.24
C LEU A 142 -98.68 44.01 19.98
N PRO A 143 -99.57 43.33 19.24
CA PRO A 143 -101.00 43.59 19.34
C PRO A 143 -101.51 42.91 20.61
N ARG A 144 -101.87 43.76 21.57
CA ARG A 144 -102.84 43.45 22.62
C ARG A 144 -104.16 43.07 21.95
N GLY A 145 -104.64 41.85 22.19
CA GLY A 145 -106.07 41.54 22.15
C GLY A 145 -106.51 40.53 21.08
N PHE A 146 -107.17 39.48 21.58
CA PHE A 146 -108.15 38.63 20.89
C PHE A 146 -107.67 37.81 19.68
N GLU A 147 -107.39 36.52 19.91
CA GLU A 147 -107.90 35.49 19.00
C GLU A 147 -109.23 34.96 19.54
N ALA A 148 -110.28 35.12 18.73
CA ALA A 148 -111.10 33.98 18.40
C ALA A 148 -111.02 33.78 16.88
N GLY A 149 -110.12 32.89 16.47
CA GLY A 149 -110.18 32.24 15.17
C GLY A 149 -109.20 32.73 14.12
N ASP A 150 -108.23 31.87 13.82
CA ASP A 150 -107.53 31.69 12.52
C ASP A 150 -106.10 32.24 12.37
N GLY A 151 -105.45 32.74 13.44
CA GLY A 151 -104.03 33.14 13.43
C GLY A 151 -103.06 32.06 13.98
N GLU A 152 -103.52 31.22 14.93
CA GLU A 152 -102.73 30.13 15.53
C GLU A 152 -102.23 29.09 14.53
N LYS A 153 -102.93 28.87 13.41
CA LYS A 153 -102.51 27.90 12.38
C LYS A 153 -101.35 28.41 11.53
N ALA A 154 -101.26 29.70 11.27
CA ALA A 154 -100.19 30.31 10.49
C ALA A 154 -98.88 30.36 11.29
N THR A 155 -98.97 30.67 12.59
CA THR A 155 -97.82 30.62 13.51
C THR A 155 -97.38 29.17 13.80
N ALA A 156 -98.33 28.24 14.01
CA ALA A 156 -97.99 26.83 14.18
C ALA A 156 -97.34 26.20 12.94
N ALA A 157 -97.81 26.53 11.72
CA ALA A 157 -97.21 26.06 10.48
C ALA A 157 -95.79 26.63 10.26
N TYR A 158 -95.58 27.89 10.62
CA TYR A 158 -94.26 28.54 10.58
C TYR A 158 -93.26 27.86 11.53
N TYR A 159 -93.63 27.63 12.80
CA TYR A 159 -92.78 26.90 13.75
C TYR A 159 -92.53 25.44 13.33
N GLN A 160 -93.50 24.79 12.67
CA GLN A 160 -93.29 23.45 12.10
C GLN A 160 -92.30 23.46 10.93
N GLN A 161 -92.28 24.52 10.13
CA GLN A 161 -91.33 24.69 9.03
C GLN A 161 -89.91 24.98 9.56
N GLU A 162 -89.75 25.86 10.54
CA GLU A 162 -88.46 26.10 11.21
C GLU A 162 -87.93 24.82 11.88
N LEU A 163 -88.80 24.03 12.54
CA LEU A 163 -88.41 22.74 13.10
C LEU A 163 -87.96 21.73 12.03
N LYS A 164 -88.54 21.76 10.83
CA LYS A 164 -88.08 20.92 9.71
C LYS A 164 -86.73 21.40 9.18
N GLN A 165 -86.54 22.70 9.00
CA GLN A 165 -85.26 23.26 8.55
C GLN A 165 -84.15 22.98 9.56
N LEU A 166 -84.41 23.13 10.86
CA LEU A 166 -83.43 22.84 11.90
C LEU A 166 -83.08 21.35 11.97
N LYS A 167 -84.06 20.46 11.74
CA LYS A 167 -83.80 19.01 11.62
C LYS A 167 -82.95 18.69 10.39
N ASP A 168 -83.23 19.30 9.25
CA ASP A 168 -82.46 19.11 8.02
C ASP A 168 -81.03 19.65 8.18
N GLU A 169 -80.85 20.80 8.82
CA GLU A 169 -79.54 21.37 9.14
C GLU A 169 -78.76 20.50 10.13
N PHE A 170 -79.44 19.95 11.14
CA PHE A 170 -78.85 19.03 12.10
C PHE A 170 -78.39 17.73 11.43
N GLU A 171 -79.22 17.13 10.56
CA GLU A 171 -78.83 15.94 9.80
C GLU A 171 -77.66 16.24 8.85
N ARG A 172 -77.65 17.40 8.18
CA ARG A 172 -76.50 17.85 7.38
C ARG A 172 -75.25 18.05 8.23
N TYR A 173 -75.37 18.60 9.44
CA TYR A 173 -74.24 18.77 10.36
C TYR A 173 -73.72 17.41 10.84
N LYS A 174 -74.61 16.49 11.21
CA LYS A 174 -74.28 15.13 11.65
C LYS A 174 -73.53 14.34 10.57
N VAL A 175 -73.99 14.39 9.32
CA VAL A 175 -73.29 13.75 8.19
C VAL A 175 -71.90 14.36 7.98
N ARG A 176 -71.78 15.70 8.01
CA ARG A 176 -70.48 16.38 7.88
C ARG A 176 -69.52 16.02 9.02
N ALA A 177 -69.99 16.04 10.27
CA ALA A 177 -69.20 15.63 11.43
C ALA A 177 -68.76 14.17 11.34
N GLN A 178 -69.64 13.26 10.88
CA GLN A 178 -69.31 11.86 10.69
C GLN A 178 -68.23 11.65 9.61
N VAL A 179 -68.28 12.40 8.51
CA VAL A 179 -67.25 12.35 7.45
C VAL A 179 -65.91 12.88 7.96
N VAL A 180 -65.90 13.99 8.71
CA VAL A 180 -64.67 14.54 9.29
C VAL A 180 -64.05 13.57 10.30
N LEU A 181 -64.86 12.94 11.16
CA LEU A 181 -64.37 11.94 12.12
C LEU A 181 -63.81 10.69 11.44
N LYS A 182 -64.48 10.19 10.39
CA LYS A 182 -63.97 9.06 9.60
C LYS A 182 -62.67 9.41 8.88
N ASN A 183 -62.58 10.58 8.26
CA ASN A 183 -61.38 11.04 7.56
C ASN A 183 -60.22 11.33 8.53
N LYS A 184 -60.52 11.79 9.75
CA LYS A 184 -59.52 11.98 10.79
C LYS A 184 -59.00 10.62 11.28
N SER A 185 -59.90 9.69 11.60
CA SER A 185 -59.53 8.33 11.99
C SER A 185 -58.72 7.59 10.93
N SER A 186 -59.07 7.71 9.63
CA SER A 186 -58.28 7.08 8.56
C SER A 186 -56.88 7.68 8.41
N LYS A 187 -56.73 8.99 8.59
CA LYS A 187 -55.42 9.66 8.58
C LYS A 187 -54.58 9.26 9.79
N ASP A 188 -55.18 9.19 10.97
CA ASP A 188 -54.51 8.78 12.19
C ASP A 188 -54.03 7.31 12.09
N ILE A 189 -54.81 6.42 11.46
CA ILE A 189 -54.41 5.04 11.18
C ILE A 189 -53.24 4.97 10.18
N ASN A 190 -53.25 5.80 9.13
CA ASN A 190 -52.14 5.84 8.17
C ASN A 190 -50.86 6.40 8.80
N LEU A 191 -50.96 7.47 9.58
CA LEU A 191 -49.83 8.02 10.33
C LEU A 191 -49.26 7.03 11.35
N ALA A 192 -50.12 6.24 12.00
CA ALA A 192 -49.68 5.18 12.92
C ALA A 192 -48.89 4.07 12.19
N LYS A 193 -49.34 3.67 10.99
CA LYS A 193 -48.62 2.70 10.16
C LYS A 193 -47.27 3.24 9.66
N GLU A 194 -47.23 4.49 9.19
CA GLU A 194 -45.96 5.13 8.78
C GLU A 194 -44.98 5.24 9.96
N LEU A 195 -45.48 5.51 11.18
CA LEU A 195 -44.68 5.52 12.39
C LEU A 195 -44.15 4.12 12.75
N GLU A 196 -44.98 3.08 12.60
CA GLU A 196 -44.61 1.68 12.84
C GLU A 196 -43.53 1.23 11.83
N GLU A 197 -43.72 1.50 10.54
CA GLU A 197 -42.74 1.21 9.48
C GLU A 197 -41.42 1.95 9.73
N ALA A 198 -41.45 3.22 10.15
CA ALA A 198 -40.25 3.97 10.51
C ALA A 198 -39.56 3.40 11.75
N GLN A 199 -40.31 2.90 12.73
CA GLN A 199 -39.76 2.23 13.91
C GLN A 199 -39.11 0.89 13.56
N GLU A 200 -39.73 0.10 12.68
CA GLU A 200 -39.16 -1.15 12.15
C GLU A 200 -37.85 -0.89 11.39
N GLN A 201 -37.84 0.11 10.49
CA GLN A 201 -36.62 0.50 9.78
C GLN A 201 -35.50 0.96 10.74
N LEU A 202 -35.85 1.71 11.79
CA LEU A 202 -34.88 2.10 12.82
C LEU A 202 -34.37 0.90 13.61
N ALA A 203 -35.20 -0.09 13.90
CA ALA A 203 -34.79 -1.32 14.58
C ALA A 203 -33.84 -2.14 13.69
N GLU A 204 -34.19 -2.36 12.42
CA GLU A 204 -33.32 -3.03 11.46
C GLU A 204 -31.98 -2.33 11.28
N LEU A 205 -31.97 -0.99 11.21
CA LEU A 205 -30.73 -0.23 11.04
C LEU A 205 -29.84 -0.36 12.28
N LYS A 206 -30.43 -0.39 13.48
CA LYS A 206 -29.70 -0.64 14.73
C LYS A 206 -29.13 -2.06 14.78
N GLU A 207 -29.89 -3.07 14.37
CA GLU A 207 -29.41 -4.45 14.30
C GLU A 207 -28.26 -4.59 13.29
N LYS A 208 -28.40 -3.99 12.10
CA LYS A 208 -27.34 -3.93 11.09
C LYS A 208 -26.09 -3.22 11.61
N TYR A 209 -26.26 -2.13 12.35
CA TYR A 209 -25.14 -1.41 12.97
C TYR A 209 -24.41 -2.27 14.01
N VAL A 210 -25.15 -2.92 14.91
CA VAL A 210 -24.56 -3.82 15.93
C VAL A 210 -23.86 -5.00 15.26
N ALA A 211 -24.47 -5.61 14.24
CA ALA A 211 -23.85 -6.71 13.50
C ALA A 211 -22.56 -6.28 12.79
N LEU A 212 -22.55 -5.10 12.17
CA LEU A 212 -21.36 -4.53 11.53
C LEU A 212 -20.26 -4.19 12.55
N GLN A 213 -20.62 -3.68 13.73
CA GLN A 213 -19.67 -3.44 14.81
C GLN A 213 -19.04 -4.74 15.28
N LEU A 214 -19.83 -5.78 15.55
CA LEU A 214 -19.31 -7.09 15.97
C LEU A 214 -18.41 -7.71 14.89
N ALA A 215 -18.80 -7.62 13.62
CA ALA A 215 -17.97 -8.11 12.52
C ALA A 215 -16.65 -7.33 12.41
N SER A 216 -16.67 -6.01 12.61
CA SER A 216 -15.46 -5.19 12.65
C SER A 216 -14.54 -5.60 13.80
N ASP A 217 -15.09 -5.76 15.01
CA ASP A 217 -14.34 -6.17 16.20
C ASP A 217 -13.72 -7.57 16.03
N ASP A 218 -14.44 -8.51 15.40
CA ASP A 218 -13.96 -9.86 15.15
C ASP A 218 -12.85 -9.88 14.10
N LEU A 219 -12.98 -9.09 13.02
CA LEU A 219 -11.92 -8.92 12.03
C LEU A 219 -10.69 -8.25 12.64
N GLU A 220 -10.86 -7.24 13.50
CA GLU A 220 -9.76 -6.58 14.20
C GLU A 220 -9.01 -7.57 15.12
N LYS A 221 -9.72 -8.42 15.85
CA LYS A 221 -9.10 -9.47 16.69
C LYS A 221 -8.34 -10.49 15.85
N GLN A 222 -8.90 -10.93 14.72
CA GLN A 222 -8.22 -11.85 13.79
C GLN A 222 -6.94 -11.23 13.26
N HIS A 223 -6.99 -9.97 12.79
CA HIS A 223 -5.81 -9.26 12.32
C HIS A 223 -4.77 -9.06 13.43
N GLN A 224 -5.18 -8.78 14.66
CA GLN A 224 -4.25 -8.69 15.79
C GLN A 224 -3.56 -10.02 16.06
N GLN A 225 -4.29 -11.13 16.07
CA GLN A 225 -3.73 -12.47 16.25
C GLN A 225 -2.75 -12.84 15.13
N ASP A 226 -3.10 -12.57 13.87
CA ASP A 226 -2.22 -12.81 12.73
C ASP A 226 -0.93 -11.97 12.83
N MET A 227 -1.05 -10.69 13.21
CA MET A 227 0.11 -9.82 13.40
C MET A 227 1.01 -10.29 14.54
N GLU A 228 0.44 -10.81 15.63
CA GLU A 228 1.19 -11.42 16.73
C GLU A 228 1.88 -12.71 16.29
N ALA A 229 1.20 -13.59 15.56
CA ALA A 229 1.77 -14.81 15.02
C ALA A 229 2.94 -14.50 14.07
N LYS A 230 2.77 -13.54 13.15
CA LYS A 230 3.83 -13.11 12.22
C LYS A 230 5.02 -12.50 12.95
N LYS A 231 4.79 -11.72 14.00
CA LYS A 231 5.87 -11.19 14.87
C LYS A 231 6.63 -12.32 15.56
N GLN A 232 5.91 -13.33 16.08
CA GLN A 232 6.53 -14.49 16.71
C GLN A 232 7.35 -15.30 15.72
N GLU A 233 6.82 -15.62 14.53
CA GLU A 233 7.52 -16.29 13.44
C GLU A 233 8.81 -15.56 13.06
N LEU A 234 8.74 -14.23 12.89
CA LEU A 234 9.89 -13.40 12.54
C LEU A 234 10.96 -13.43 13.65
N SER A 235 10.55 -13.37 14.92
CA SER A 235 11.49 -13.46 16.05
C SER A 235 12.18 -14.83 16.13
N GLN A 236 11.45 -15.92 15.84
CA GLN A 236 12.01 -17.27 15.79
C GLN A 236 12.98 -17.43 14.64
N GLN A 237 12.64 -16.94 13.44
CA GLN A 237 13.54 -16.96 12.28
C GLN A 237 14.82 -16.15 12.53
N GLN A 238 14.71 -14.98 13.17
CA GLN A 238 15.89 -14.19 13.55
C GLN A 238 16.79 -14.94 14.54
N GLN A 239 16.21 -15.63 15.53
CA GLN A 239 16.96 -16.42 16.49
C GLN A 239 17.66 -17.60 15.80
N LEU A 240 16.97 -18.33 14.92
CA LEU A 240 17.55 -19.44 14.15
C LEU A 240 18.69 -18.94 13.26
N HIS A 241 18.48 -17.86 12.52
CA HIS A 241 19.52 -17.29 11.67
C HIS A 241 20.75 -16.85 12.47
N ARG A 242 20.54 -16.26 13.65
CA ARG A 242 21.63 -15.90 14.56
C ARG A 242 22.40 -17.13 15.04
N GLN A 243 21.70 -18.19 15.43
CA GLN A 243 22.31 -19.45 15.86
C GLN A 243 23.09 -20.12 14.72
N GLU A 244 22.56 -20.11 13.50
CA GLU A 244 23.25 -20.63 12.31
C GLU A 244 24.50 -19.83 11.98
N LEU A 245 24.44 -18.49 12.10
CA LEU A 245 25.59 -17.62 11.92
C LEU A 245 26.68 -17.93 12.95
N GLU A 246 26.31 -18.04 14.23
CA GLU A 246 27.21 -18.40 15.32
C GLU A 246 27.84 -19.79 15.08
N ARG A 247 27.04 -20.78 14.65
CA ARG A 247 27.54 -22.12 14.27
C ARG A 247 28.55 -22.05 13.14
N CYS A 248 28.23 -21.35 12.05
CA CYS A 248 29.13 -21.22 10.91
C CYS A 248 30.44 -20.52 11.32
N GLN A 249 30.36 -19.47 12.14
CA GLN A 249 31.54 -18.77 12.66
C GLN A 249 32.44 -19.70 13.48
N LEU A 250 31.85 -20.53 14.35
CA LEU A 250 32.60 -21.52 15.13
C LEU A 250 33.26 -22.57 14.21
N GLU A 251 32.54 -23.10 13.23
CA GLU A 251 33.10 -24.05 12.26
C GLU A 251 34.29 -23.46 11.48
N TYR A 252 34.21 -22.19 11.06
CA TYR A 252 35.33 -21.53 10.37
C TYR A 252 36.51 -21.30 11.31
N ARG A 253 36.27 -20.92 12.57
CA ARG A 253 37.33 -20.78 13.58
C ARG A 253 38.02 -22.12 13.85
N GLU A 254 37.26 -23.20 13.99
CA GLU A 254 37.83 -24.55 14.16
C GLU A 254 38.67 -24.98 12.95
N ARG A 255 38.19 -24.73 11.72
CA ARG A 255 38.96 -25.02 10.50
C ARG A 255 40.25 -24.21 10.43
N ALA A 256 40.22 -22.94 10.82
CA ALA A 256 41.41 -22.09 10.88
C ALA A 256 42.43 -22.64 11.89
N LEU A 257 41.99 -22.98 13.11
CA LEU A 257 42.86 -23.57 14.13
C LEU A 257 43.49 -24.89 13.68
N ARG A 258 42.74 -25.77 13.02
CA ARG A 258 43.29 -27.04 12.47
C ARG A 258 44.38 -26.79 11.44
N LEU A 259 44.18 -25.81 10.54
CA LEU A 259 45.19 -25.44 9.54
C LEU A 259 46.44 -24.84 10.20
N GLU A 260 46.27 -24.00 11.23
CA GLU A 260 47.39 -23.46 12.00
C GLU A 260 48.19 -24.58 12.68
N GLU A 261 47.52 -25.55 13.31
CA GLU A 261 48.17 -26.71 13.91
C GLU A 261 48.95 -27.56 12.89
N GLU A 262 48.37 -27.78 11.70
CA GLU A 262 49.06 -28.49 10.61
C GLU A 262 50.29 -27.73 10.13
N MET A 263 50.20 -26.41 9.99
CA MET A 263 51.34 -25.56 9.64
C MET A 263 52.44 -25.58 10.71
N HIS A 264 52.07 -25.56 12.00
CA HIS A 264 53.02 -25.74 13.09
C HIS A 264 53.72 -27.10 13.02
N LYS A 265 52.97 -28.19 12.84
CA LYS A 265 53.54 -29.54 12.66
C LYS A 265 54.49 -29.62 11.46
N GLN A 266 54.18 -28.96 10.35
CA GLN A 266 55.06 -28.90 9.18
C GLN A 266 56.35 -28.11 9.47
N ARG A 267 56.25 -26.97 10.15
CA ARG A 267 57.41 -26.18 10.57
C ARG A 267 58.32 -26.98 11.50
N ASP A 268 57.75 -27.67 12.48
CA ASP A 268 58.52 -28.48 13.43
C ASP A 268 59.25 -29.63 12.72
N ARG A 269 58.58 -30.31 11.78
CA ARG A 269 59.22 -31.34 10.93
C ARG A 269 60.35 -30.76 10.07
N ALA A 270 60.14 -29.60 9.45
CA ALA A 270 61.16 -28.95 8.64
C ALA A 270 62.38 -28.53 9.47
N LEU A 271 62.15 -27.99 10.69
CA LEU A 271 63.21 -27.66 11.63
C LEU A 271 63.98 -28.91 12.09
N ALA A 272 63.29 -30.03 12.35
CA ALA A 272 63.93 -31.28 12.70
C ALA A 272 64.83 -31.80 11.57
N VAL A 273 64.34 -31.81 10.32
CA VAL A 273 65.13 -32.21 9.15
C VAL A 273 66.33 -31.29 8.95
N LEU A 274 66.16 -29.97 9.11
CA LEU A 274 67.29 -29.04 9.05
C LEU A 274 68.34 -29.34 10.12
N ALA A 275 67.93 -29.60 11.37
CA ALA A 275 68.85 -29.97 12.44
C ALA A 275 69.59 -31.28 12.16
N GLU A 276 68.93 -32.29 11.58
CA GLU A 276 69.57 -33.53 11.13
C GLU A 276 70.61 -33.25 10.04
N LYS A 277 70.28 -32.40 9.05
CA LYS A 277 71.21 -32.02 7.99
C LYS A 277 72.40 -31.22 8.52
N ASP A 278 72.18 -30.32 9.48
CA ASP A 278 73.26 -29.58 10.13
C ASP A 278 74.21 -30.52 10.88
N GLN A 279 73.69 -31.53 11.58
CA GLN A 279 74.50 -32.57 12.23
C GLN A 279 75.28 -33.42 11.21
N GLU A 280 74.66 -33.84 10.10
CA GLU A 280 75.35 -34.54 9.02
C GLU A 280 76.48 -33.68 8.42
N LEU A 281 76.23 -32.39 8.20
CA LEU A 281 77.24 -31.44 7.71
C LEU A 281 78.39 -31.26 8.71
N GLU A 282 78.09 -31.19 10.00
CA GLU A 282 79.11 -31.15 11.07
C GLU A 282 79.95 -32.44 11.10
N GLN A 283 79.32 -33.61 10.97
CA GLN A 283 80.00 -34.89 10.88
C GLN A 283 80.91 -34.96 9.64
N LEU A 284 80.44 -34.52 8.47
CA LEU A 284 81.24 -34.44 7.25
C LEU A 284 82.40 -33.46 7.38
N ARG A 285 82.20 -32.31 8.02
CA ARG A 285 83.28 -31.36 8.33
C ARG A 285 84.31 -31.95 9.29
N ALA A 286 83.87 -32.67 10.33
CA ALA A 286 84.75 -33.36 11.26
C ALA A 286 85.55 -34.49 10.59
N LEU A 287 84.94 -35.22 9.65
CA LEU A 287 85.58 -36.26 8.85
C LEU A 287 86.54 -35.70 7.78
N MET A 288 86.28 -34.50 7.23
CA MET A 288 87.21 -33.79 6.36
C MET A 288 88.40 -33.16 7.12
N LEU A 289 88.30 -33.01 8.45
CA LEU A 289 89.32 -32.38 9.28
C LEU A 289 90.52 -33.30 9.68
N PRO A 290 90.94 -34.26 8.84
CA PRO A 290 92.36 -34.63 8.82
C PRO A 290 93.11 -34.28 7.53
N HIS A 291 92.49 -33.78 6.46
CA HIS A 291 93.19 -33.58 5.19
C HIS A 291 92.88 -32.24 4.50
N GLY A 292 93.67 -31.23 4.86
CA GLY A 292 94.02 -30.13 3.97
C GLY A 292 93.34 -28.80 4.26
N LEU A 293 94.08 -27.87 4.85
CA LEU A 293 94.55 -26.67 4.13
C LEU A 293 95.44 -25.82 5.05
N GLN A 294 96.74 -26.11 4.99
CA GLN A 294 97.78 -25.10 5.16
C GLN A 294 98.02 -24.51 3.76
N GLY A 295 97.84 -23.20 3.61
CA GLY A 295 97.59 -22.56 2.32
C GLY A 295 98.80 -22.39 1.40
N SER A 296 98.56 -21.82 0.22
CA SER A 296 99.57 -21.04 -0.50
C SER A 296 98.95 -20.15 -1.57
N LYS A 297 99.48 -18.93 -1.68
CA LYS A 297 99.21 -17.95 -2.71
C LYS A 297 100.00 -18.30 -3.99
N ASN A 298 99.42 -17.93 -5.14
CA ASN A 298 100.04 -17.69 -6.45
C ASN A 298 100.62 -18.90 -7.21
N SER A 299 100.12 -19.12 -8.44
CA SER A 299 100.89 -18.96 -9.70
C SER A 299 100.36 -19.90 -10.78
N LEU A 300 99.82 -19.29 -11.85
CA LEU A 300 99.98 -19.58 -13.29
C LEU A 300 99.85 -21.02 -13.86
N GLU A 301 99.36 -21.01 -15.10
CA GLU A 301 99.50 -21.99 -16.18
C GLU A 301 98.43 -23.08 -16.37
N VAL A 302 97.47 -22.70 -17.22
CA VAL A 302 96.84 -23.53 -18.26
C VAL A 302 97.91 -24.24 -19.08
N THR A 303 97.84 -25.57 -19.25
CA THR A 303 98.05 -26.33 -20.52
C THR A 303 97.75 -27.84 -20.34
N GLN A 304 96.75 -28.31 -21.11
CA GLN A 304 96.53 -29.63 -21.78
C GLN A 304 96.73 -31.00 -21.09
N GLY A 305 95.73 -31.88 -21.29
CA GLY A 305 95.89 -33.33 -21.46
C GLY A 305 94.82 -34.22 -20.78
N ASP A 306 93.86 -34.72 -21.56
CA ASP A 306 92.79 -35.71 -21.25
C ASP A 306 93.24 -37.02 -20.52
N PRO A 307 92.34 -37.96 -20.12
CA PRO A 307 91.10 -37.90 -19.32
C PRO A 307 91.08 -38.99 -18.21
N PRO A 308 90.04 -39.09 -17.34
CA PRO A 308 89.42 -40.42 -17.22
C PRO A 308 87.89 -40.35 -17.09
N GLY A 309 87.22 -40.89 -18.12
CA GLY A 309 85.77 -41.10 -18.17
C GLY A 309 85.28 -42.29 -17.32
N GLN A 310 85.70 -42.39 -16.06
CA GLN A 310 85.17 -43.41 -15.13
C GLN A 310 84.33 -42.81 -14.00
N GLU A 311 84.62 -41.59 -13.54
CA GLU A 311 83.84 -40.94 -12.48
C GLU A 311 82.46 -40.47 -12.99
N SER A 312 82.36 -40.03 -14.26
CA SER A 312 81.08 -39.62 -14.85
C SER A 312 80.09 -40.77 -15.01
N LEU A 313 80.56 -42.02 -15.16
CA LEU A 313 79.70 -43.20 -15.31
C LEU A 313 79.10 -43.67 -13.98
N GLU A 314 79.81 -43.48 -12.87
CA GLU A 314 79.27 -43.75 -11.53
C GLU A 314 78.31 -42.66 -11.05
N VAL A 315 78.58 -41.39 -11.39
CA VAL A 315 77.65 -40.27 -11.14
C VAL A 315 76.37 -40.40 -11.98
N LEU A 316 76.47 -40.85 -13.24
CA LEU A 316 75.30 -41.13 -14.09
C LEU A 316 74.50 -42.35 -13.60
N ARG A 317 75.15 -43.40 -13.08
CA ARG A 317 74.44 -44.56 -12.50
C ARG A 317 73.72 -44.24 -11.20
N LEU A 318 74.29 -43.39 -10.34
CA LEU A 318 73.60 -42.89 -9.14
C LEU A 318 72.40 -42.00 -9.51
N CYS A 319 72.50 -41.18 -10.57
CA CYS A 319 71.38 -40.41 -11.11
C CYS A 319 70.27 -41.29 -11.73
N SER A 320 70.59 -42.41 -12.38
CA SER A 320 69.57 -43.31 -12.96
C SER A 320 68.66 -43.98 -11.92
N SER A 321 69.06 -44.01 -10.65
CA SER A 321 68.22 -44.49 -9.54
C SER A 321 67.28 -43.42 -8.96
N SER A 322 67.55 -42.13 -9.22
CA SER A 322 66.73 -41.00 -8.76
C SER A 322 65.77 -40.46 -9.83
N GLU A 323 66.00 -40.79 -11.11
CA GLU A 323 65.12 -40.49 -12.25
C GLU A 323 63.62 -40.80 -12.03
N PRO A 324 63.22 -41.98 -11.50
CA PRO A 324 61.80 -42.26 -11.27
C PRO A 324 61.18 -41.38 -10.17
N THR A 325 61.97 -40.97 -9.18
CA THR A 325 61.50 -40.08 -8.10
C THR A 325 61.34 -38.64 -8.60
N PHE A 326 62.24 -38.20 -9.48
CA PHE A 326 62.19 -36.87 -10.10
C PHE A 326 60.98 -36.72 -11.04
N PHE A 327 60.66 -37.77 -11.82
CA PHE A 327 59.46 -37.79 -12.67
C PHE A 327 58.15 -37.76 -11.87
N LEU A 328 58.05 -38.52 -10.79
CA LEU A 328 56.88 -38.50 -9.90
C LEU A 328 56.67 -37.14 -9.22
N TYR A 329 57.76 -36.48 -8.82
CA TYR A 329 57.72 -35.14 -8.25
C TYR A 329 57.31 -34.08 -9.30
N ALA A 330 57.85 -34.17 -10.51
CA ALA A 330 57.47 -33.31 -11.62
C ALA A 330 55.98 -33.49 -11.99
N GLU A 331 55.48 -34.72 -11.99
CA GLU A 331 54.06 -35.01 -12.23
C GLU A 331 53.17 -34.46 -11.11
N GLN A 332 53.58 -34.58 -9.84
CA GLN A 332 52.85 -33.98 -8.72
C GLN A 332 52.81 -32.44 -8.82
N LEU A 333 53.92 -31.81 -9.20
CA LEU A 333 53.97 -30.37 -9.46
C LEU A 333 53.02 -29.97 -10.59
N ALA A 334 53.01 -30.71 -11.70
CA ALA A 334 52.11 -30.44 -12.82
C ALA A 334 50.63 -30.56 -12.39
N ARG A 335 50.28 -31.59 -11.60
CA ARG A 335 48.92 -31.74 -11.05
C ARG A 335 48.56 -30.59 -10.13
N LYS A 336 49.49 -30.13 -9.29
CA LYS A 336 49.29 -28.97 -8.41
C LYS A 336 49.15 -27.66 -9.19
N GLU A 337 49.90 -27.48 -10.26
CA GLU A 337 49.76 -26.31 -11.15
C GLU A 337 48.40 -26.30 -11.87
N VAL A 338 47.92 -27.44 -12.33
CA VAL A 338 46.57 -27.57 -12.91
C VAL A 338 45.49 -27.26 -11.87
N GLU A 339 45.64 -27.78 -10.64
CA GLU A 339 44.71 -27.49 -9.54
C GLU A 339 44.72 -25.99 -9.19
N ILE A 340 45.89 -25.37 -9.08
CA ILE A 340 46.05 -23.93 -8.82
C ILE A 340 45.41 -23.09 -9.93
N THR A 341 45.62 -23.46 -11.19
CA THR A 341 45.02 -22.71 -12.32
C THR A 341 43.50 -22.89 -12.36
N ALA A 342 42.98 -24.07 -12.05
CA ALA A 342 41.54 -24.31 -11.91
C ALA A 342 40.93 -23.49 -10.75
N LEU A 343 41.59 -23.48 -9.58
CA LEU A 343 41.17 -22.69 -8.42
C LEU A 343 41.22 -21.19 -8.72
N ARG A 344 42.23 -20.70 -9.44
CA ARG A 344 42.31 -19.29 -9.88
C ARG A 344 41.18 -18.93 -10.83
N LYS A 345 40.84 -19.80 -11.79
CA LYS A 345 39.69 -19.59 -12.69
C LYS A 345 38.37 -19.56 -11.92
N HIS A 346 38.20 -20.48 -10.97
CA HIS A 346 37.00 -20.50 -10.13
C HIS A 346 36.90 -19.26 -9.25
N LYS A 347 38.01 -18.83 -8.64
CA LYS A 347 38.11 -17.57 -7.91
C LYS A 347 37.68 -16.38 -8.76
N HIS A 348 38.25 -16.22 -9.97
CA HIS A 348 37.83 -15.13 -10.87
C HIS A 348 36.36 -15.20 -11.27
N THR A 349 35.82 -16.40 -11.45
CA THR A 349 34.39 -16.58 -11.74
C THR A 349 33.53 -16.11 -10.57
N LEU A 350 33.90 -16.48 -9.34
CA LEU A 350 33.21 -16.06 -8.11
C LEU A 350 33.38 -14.55 -7.86
N GLU A 351 34.56 -13.98 -8.11
CA GLU A 351 34.79 -12.53 -8.04
C GLU A 351 33.90 -11.79 -9.04
N GLY A 352 33.78 -12.29 -10.27
CA GLY A 352 32.86 -11.73 -11.27
C GLY A 352 31.40 -11.81 -10.84
N GLN A 353 30.97 -12.92 -10.24
CA GLN A 353 29.61 -13.07 -9.71
C GLN A 353 29.37 -12.13 -8.53
N LEU A 354 30.35 -11.93 -7.64
CA LEU A 354 30.28 -10.98 -6.54
C LEU A 354 30.13 -9.54 -7.05
N HIS A 355 30.91 -9.14 -8.05
CA HIS A 355 30.77 -7.82 -8.67
C HIS A 355 29.39 -7.62 -9.31
N GLN A 356 28.88 -8.62 -10.05
CA GLN A 356 27.54 -8.55 -10.63
C GLN A 356 26.43 -8.48 -9.58
N LEU A 357 26.57 -9.21 -8.46
CA LEU A 357 25.63 -9.13 -7.35
C LEU A 357 25.70 -7.75 -6.68
N GLN A 358 26.89 -7.21 -6.49
CA GLN A 358 27.08 -5.89 -5.90
C GLN A 358 26.50 -4.78 -6.78
N GLU A 359 26.69 -4.84 -8.10
CA GLU A 359 26.05 -3.93 -9.05
C GLU A 359 24.52 -4.01 -9.00
N LYS A 360 23.96 -5.24 -8.92
CA LYS A 360 22.52 -5.43 -8.78
C LYS A 360 21.98 -4.84 -7.48
N VAL A 361 22.67 -5.07 -6.36
CA VAL A 361 22.26 -4.51 -5.06
C VAL A 361 22.27 -2.98 -5.11
N LEU A 362 23.32 -2.36 -5.66
CA LEU A 362 23.38 -0.91 -5.82
C LEU A 362 22.25 -0.38 -6.72
N ALA A 363 21.95 -1.06 -7.83
CA ALA A 363 20.86 -0.67 -8.71
C ALA A 363 19.48 -0.78 -8.04
N GLU A 364 19.23 -1.83 -7.25
CA GLU A 364 17.99 -1.96 -6.47
C GLU A 364 17.91 -0.92 -5.34
N GLU A 365 19.02 -0.61 -4.67
CA GLU A 365 19.09 0.46 -3.67
C GLU A 365 18.76 1.84 -4.29
N GLU A 366 19.27 2.13 -5.48
CA GLU A 366 18.95 3.37 -6.21
C GLU A 366 17.46 3.45 -6.57
N LYS A 367 16.89 2.37 -7.11
CA LYS A 367 15.45 2.30 -7.40
C LYS A 367 14.60 2.51 -6.16
N HIS A 368 14.91 1.81 -5.07
CA HIS A 368 14.19 1.98 -3.82
C HIS A 368 14.32 3.39 -3.26
N ARG A 369 15.50 4.02 -3.39
CA ARG A 369 15.70 5.42 -3.00
C ARG A 369 14.83 6.35 -3.84
N GLU A 370 14.72 6.14 -5.14
CA GLU A 370 13.85 6.92 -6.03
C GLU A 370 12.37 6.71 -5.71
N GLU A 371 11.94 5.47 -5.47
CA GLU A 371 10.58 5.12 -5.05
C GLU A 371 10.23 5.81 -3.74
N VAL A 372 11.11 5.74 -2.73
CA VAL A 372 10.92 6.42 -1.45
C VAL A 372 10.78 7.93 -1.63
N LEU A 373 11.62 8.56 -2.48
CA LEU A 373 11.51 9.99 -2.77
C LEU A 373 10.18 10.33 -3.48
N SER A 374 9.75 9.49 -4.42
CA SER A 374 8.47 9.67 -5.13
C SER A 374 7.28 9.58 -4.17
N LEU A 375 7.24 8.54 -3.32
CA LEU A 375 6.20 8.34 -2.32
C LEU A 375 6.20 9.46 -1.28
N GLN A 376 7.37 9.92 -0.84
CA GLN A 376 7.47 11.07 0.07
C GLN A 376 6.90 12.35 -0.58
N SER A 377 7.19 12.58 -1.86
CA SER A 377 6.61 13.70 -2.62
C SER A 377 5.09 13.59 -2.73
N GLU A 378 4.57 12.40 -3.02
CA GLU A 378 3.12 12.13 -3.08
C GLU A 378 2.43 12.32 -1.72
N ILE A 379 3.04 11.85 -0.62
CA ILE A 379 2.54 12.06 0.74
C ILE A 379 2.52 13.55 1.07
N GLN A 380 3.59 14.28 0.76
CA GLN A 380 3.62 15.74 0.97
C GLN A 380 2.57 16.45 0.14
N LYS A 381 2.35 16.03 -1.12
CA LYS A 381 1.30 16.55 -1.99
C LYS A 381 -0.09 16.28 -1.40
N ASN A 382 -0.36 15.05 -0.99
CA ASN A 382 -1.63 14.67 -0.39
C ASN A 382 -1.91 15.43 0.92
N PHE A 383 -0.88 15.63 1.76
CA PHE A 383 -0.99 16.44 2.97
C PHE A 383 -1.37 17.89 2.67
N ARG A 384 -0.77 18.48 1.62
CA ARG A 384 -1.09 19.84 1.17
C ARG A 384 -2.51 19.91 0.60
N ASP A 385 -2.93 18.93 -0.20
CA ASP A 385 -4.26 18.88 -0.80
C ASP A 385 -5.35 18.72 0.28
N ARG A 386 -5.16 17.82 1.25
CA ARG A 386 -6.04 17.69 2.42
C ARG A 386 -6.09 18.96 3.28
N SER A 387 -4.95 19.64 3.44
CA SER A 387 -4.92 20.92 4.18
C SER A 387 -5.66 22.04 3.44
N ARG A 388 -5.74 21.98 2.09
CA ARG A 388 -6.51 22.93 1.27
C ARG A 388 -8.02 22.72 1.34
N GLU A 389 -8.48 21.48 1.51
CA GLU A 389 -9.91 21.16 1.65
C GLU A 389 -10.56 21.81 2.89
N GLY A 390 -9.77 22.22 3.89
CA GLY A 390 -10.22 22.97 5.07
C GLY A 390 -10.06 24.50 4.99
N ALA A 391 -9.52 25.05 3.90
CA ALA A 391 -9.25 26.48 3.80
C ALA A 391 -10.54 27.29 3.52
N ASN A 392 -10.81 28.30 4.35
CA ASN A 392 -11.93 29.22 4.13
C ASN A 392 -11.70 30.05 2.86
N LEU A 393 -12.36 29.65 1.76
CA LEU A 393 -12.24 30.28 0.44
C LEU A 393 -12.65 31.76 0.43
N GLU A 394 -13.53 32.19 1.35
CA GLU A 394 -13.92 33.59 1.48
C GLU A 394 -12.78 34.44 2.04
N TYR A 395 -12.04 33.93 3.02
CA TYR A 395 -10.84 34.59 3.56
C TYR A 395 -9.75 34.68 2.50
N LEU A 396 -9.52 33.58 1.75
CA LEU A 396 -8.57 33.58 0.63
C LEU A 396 -8.97 34.59 -0.44
N LYS A 397 -10.25 34.64 -0.84
CA LYS A 397 -10.78 35.64 -1.77
C LYS A 397 -10.50 37.07 -1.27
N ASN A 398 -10.72 37.34 0.00
CA ASN A 398 -10.49 38.67 0.59
C ASN A 398 -9.01 39.06 0.63
N ILE A 399 -8.11 38.11 0.92
CA ILE A 399 -6.67 38.37 0.88
C ILE A 399 -6.17 38.54 -0.55
N VAL A 400 -6.62 37.72 -1.50
CA VAL A 400 -6.27 37.85 -2.92
C VAL A 400 -6.78 39.19 -3.48
N PHE A 401 -8.01 39.58 -3.11
CA PHE A 401 -8.54 40.90 -3.46
C PHE A 401 -7.69 42.04 -2.89
N ARG A 402 -7.31 41.96 -1.60
CA ARG A 402 -6.37 42.93 -0.99
C ARG A 402 -5.01 42.93 -1.68
N PHE A 403 -4.46 41.77 -2.00
CA PHE A 403 -3.19 41.60 -2.70
C PHE A 403 -3.19 42.30 -4.07
N LEU A 404 -4.29 42.21 -4.82
CA LEU A 404 -4.45 42.85 -6.13
C LEU A 404 -4.73 44.36 -6.06
N THR A 405 -5.27 44.86 -4.95
CA THR A 405 -5.70 46.27 -4.78
C THR A 405 -4.76 47.12 -3.92
N LEU A 406 -3.83 46.51 -3.18
CA LEU A 406 -2.87 47.22 -2.33
C LEU A 406 -1.80 47.94 -3.18
N PRO A 407 -1.62 49.26 -3.02
CA PRO A 407 -0.58 50.00 -3.73
C PRO A 407 0.81 49.84 -3.09
N ASP A 408 0.89 49.50 -1.81
CA ASP A 408 2.15 49.34 -1.08
C ASP A 408 2.83 47.98 -1.37
N ALA A 409 4.14 48.00 -1.66
CA ALA A 409 4.93 46.82 -1.95
C ALA A 409 5.14 45.93 -0.70
N LEU A 410 5.26 46.54 0.48
CA LEU A 410 5.51 45.81 1.74
C LEU A 410 4.23 45.09 2.20
N GLY A 411 3.08 45.78 2.15
CA GLY A 411 1.76 45.16 2.37
C GLY A 411 1.41 44.07 1.35
N ARG A 412 1.84 44.21 0.08
CA ARG A 412 1.70 43.15 -0.94
C ARG A 412 2.57 41.93 -0.63
N GLN A 413 3.79 42.11 -0.12
CA GLN A 413 4.65 41.00 0.28
C GLN A 413 4.08 40.24 1.50
N GLN A 414 3.50 40.96 2.46
CA GLN A 414 2.84 40.36 3.62
C GLN A 414 1.58 39.56 3.23
N THR A 415 0.73 40.12 2.36
CA THR A 415 -0.45 39.41 1.84
C THR A 415 -0.08 38.23 0.94
N LEU A 416 1.00 38.32 0.15
CA LEU A 416 1.56 37.18 -0.58
C LEU A 416 2.02 36.06 0.38
N SER A 417 2.72 36.40 1.46
CA SER A 417 3.13 35.43 2.47
C SER A 417 1.93 34.73 3.12
N ALA A 418 0.85 35.48 3.39
CA ALA A 418 -0.41 34.92 3.85
C ALA A 418 -1.05 33.98 2.81
N ILE A 419 -1.05 34.34 1.52
CA ILE A 419 -1.56 33.46 0.45
C ILE A 419 -0.74 32.17 0.35
N LEU A 420 0.60 32.27 0.40
CA LEU A 420 1.52 31.12 0.32
C LEU A 420 1.37 30.15 1.49
N THR A 421 0.99 30.66 2.67
CA THR A 421 0.77 29.86 3.88
C THR A 421 -0.61 29.20 3.87
N ILE A 422 -1.67 29.92 3.51
CA ILE A 422 -3.04 29.38 3.42
C ILE A 422 -3.14 28.30 2.34
N LEU A 423 -2.47 28.48 1.21
CA LEU A 423 -2.49 27.54 0.10
C LEU A 423 -1.40 26.45 0.19
N HIS A 424 -0.65 26.42 1.30
CA HIS A 424 0.39 25.43 1.61
C HIS A 424 1.37 25.16 0.46
N PHE A 425 1.95 26.22 -0.10
CA PHE A 425 2.91 26.11 -1.21
C PHE A 425 4.18 25.33 -0.82
N SER A 426 4.72 24.58 -1.78
CA SER A 426 5.99 23.88 -1.70
C SER A 426 7.15 24.85 -1.39
N PRO A 427 8.19 24.42 -0.67
CA PRO A 427 9.41 25.23 -0.54
C PRO A 427 10.02 25.61 -1.91
N GLU A 428 9.93 24.73 -2.91
CA GLU A 428 10.39 24.99 -4.28
C GLU A 428 9.55 26.09 -4.97
N GLU A 429 8.21 25.99 -4.87
CA GLU A 429 7.30 26.99 -5.44
C GLU A 429 7.49 28.35 -4.76
N LYS A 430 7.65 28.38 -3.44
CA LYS A 430 7.99 29.60 -2.67
C LYS A 430 9.29 30.22 -3.16
N GLN A 431 10.32 29.41 -3.44
CA GLN A 431 11.59 29.87 -3.99
C GLN A 431 11.45 30.42 -5.41
N THR A 432 10.66 29.78 -6.28
CA THR A 432 10.40 30.32 -7.64
C THR A 432 9.67 31.65 -7.57
N ILE A 433 8.64 31.78 -6.72
CA ILE A 433 7.84 32.99 -6.57
C ILE A 433 8.67 34.14 -5.99
N THR A 434 9.51 33.88 -4.99
CA THR A 434 10.43 34.89 -4.43
C THR A 434 11.50 35.33 -5.45
N LYS A 435 12.04 34.41 -6.24
CA LYS A 435 12.97 34.75 -7.36
C LYS A 435 12.30 35.63 -8.41
N HIS A 436 11.07 35.29 -8.83
CA HIS A 436 10.30 36.09 -9.79
C HIS A 436 9.84 37.44 -9.21
N SER A 437 9.47 37.48 -7.93
CA SER A 437 9.09 38.71 -7.23
C SER A 437 10.25 39.70 -7.14
N ALA A 438 11.47 39.22 -6.94
CA ALA A 438 12.66 40.08 -6.90
C ALA A 438 13.00 40.74 -8.25
N HIS A 439 12.51 40.20 -9.38
CA HIS A 439 12.92 40.61 -10.73
C HIS A 439 11.79 41.31 -11.51
N SER A 440 10.56 41.35 -10.98
CA SER A 440 9.43 41.95 -11.69
C SER A 440 9.24 43.44 -11.31
N PRO A 441 9.04 44.34 -12.29
CA PRO A 441 8.81 45.76 -12.04
C PRO A 441 7.56 46.01 -11.19
N TRP A 442 6.58 45.10 -11.23
CA TRP A 442 5.35 45.15 -10.43
C TRP A 442 5.61 45.14 -8.90
N TRP A 443 6.73 44.54 -8.45
CA TRP A 443 7.13 44.47 -7.03
C TRP A 443 8.15 45.54 -6.61
N LEU A 444 8.79 46.19 -7.59
CA LEU A 444 9.82 47.22 -7.38
C LEU A 444 9.23 48.64 -7.27
N TYR A 445 7.95 48.83 -7.59
CA TYR A 445 7.22 50.09 -7.35
C TYR A 445 6.95 50.27 -5.85
N GLY A 446 7.96 50.73 -5.14
CA GLY A 446 7.90 51.02 -3.70
C GLY A 446 9.17 51.66 -3.12
N LYS A 447 10.25 51.83 -3.91
CA LYS A 447 11.39 52.66 -3.53
C LYS A 447 11.22 54.07 -4.10
N ARG A 448 10.46 54.91 -3.39
CA ARG A 448 10.66 56.36 -3.36
C ARG A 448 10.43 56.86 -1.95
#